data_AF-A0A373FSG9-F1
#
_entry.id   AF-A0A373FSG9-F1
#
_cell.length_a   1.000
_cell.length_b   1.000
_cell.length_c   1.000
_cell.angle_alpha   90.00
_cell.angle_beta   90.00
_cell.angle_gamma   90.00
#
_symmetry.space_group_name_H-M   'P 1'
#
loop_
_entity.id
_entity.type
_entity.pdbx_description
1 polymer ?
#
loop_
_entity_poly.entity_id
_entity_poly.type
_entity_poly.pdbx_seq_one_letter_code
_entity_poly.pdbx_strand_id
1 'polypeptide(L)'
;MLKPIAGQVIGYITYDSVPLTASSGLDYASTQKRPVREALVEVVDGGTVLASGMTDSHGYYALPVPTGREVVVRVQARMGSSDGRWNVAVRDNTGAGFPQAAPVYAMSSSKQSVAAEGAVLDLHAASGWTGSNYGAVRVAAPFAILDQAYASMQYMRALQSSLTFPALNIFWSVNNRSANGNFADGDIGSSNWSSAYGNVAEGIYVLGKENLDSDEFDTSVLSHEWLHYFENKLGRSDSIGGAHAFGEKLDMRVAWSEGMASGLSAAMRGSAIFVDSKGFRQSLSSQFAVNEVPPADDRGFYSERSVQYLTYQLMQMASGPGAVLATLLNEQKNTASATSVFSFVDGLRARLSGNAVDGLLNQVGLPAMSAIDAWGSSVRYDSFFAASIPVSNSLVTGSVVPVMCVSNGYGSYNHLDRYRPVRIDVPVAGRYRFAADGYGGANARVDIYRQGVVAQMPVAAEVGSGDERDELGSG
;
A
#
# COMPACT_ATOMS: atom_id res chain seq x y z
N MET A 1 -29.71 10.91 22.99
CA MET A 1 -29.12 12.27 22.92
C MET A 1 -28.19 12.45 24.10
N LEU A 2 -27.00 13.00 23.86
CA LEU A 2 -26.07 13.39 24.92
C LEU A 2 -26.68 14.53 25.74
N LYS A 3 -26.37 14.57 27.04
CA LYS A 3 -26.73 15.68 27.92
C LYS A 3 -25.51 16.57 28.16
N PRO A 4 -25.65 17.90 28.13
CA PRO A 4 -24.55 18.81 28.47
C PRO A 4 -23.89 18.45 29.81
N ILE A 5 -22.56 18.63 29.88
CA ILE A 5 -21.76 18.46 31.09
C ILE A 5 -21.12 19.82 31.41
N ALA A 6 -21.34 20.31 32.64
CA ALA A 6 -20.85 21.62 33.06
C ALA A 6 -19.33 21.76 32.82
N GLY A 7 -18.94 22.87 32.21
CA GLY A 7 -17.55 23.16 31.86
C GLY A 7 -16.97 22.29 30.73
N GLN A 8 -17.81 21.60 29.94
CA GLN A 8 -17.37 20.80 28.80
C GLN A 8 -18.14 21.13 27.52
N VAL A 9 -17.45 20.91 26.40
CA VAL A 9 -18.06 20.74 25.09
C VAL A 9 -17.95 19.26 24.73
N ILE A 10 -19.09 18.62 24.51
CA ILE A 10 -19.17 17.20 24.15
C ILE A 10 -19.89 17.05 22.81
N GLY A 11 -19.78 15.89 22.18
CA GLY A 11 -20.56 15.61 20.98
C GLY A 11 -20.28 14.25 20.37
N TYR A 12 -21.04 13.94 19.34
CA TYR A 12 -20.92 12.75 18.53
C TYR A 12 -20.60 13.13 17.08
N ILE A 13 -19.51 12.57 16.55
CA ILE A 13 -19.02 12.85 15.21
C ILE A 13 -19.28 11.66 14.29
N THR A 14 -19.94 11.91 13.16
CA THR A 14 -20.24 10.88 12.16
C THR A 14 -19.87 11.32 10.75
N TYR A 15 -19.76 10.35 9.85
CA TYR A 15 -19.65 10.56 8.41
C TYR A 15 -20.60 9.65 7.65
N ASP A 16 -20.97 10.05 6.44
CA ASP A 16 -21.66 9.19 5.48
C ASP A 16 -20.68 8.16 4.89
N SER A 17 -20.91 6.89 5.18
CA SER A 17 -20.26 5.76 4.53
C SER A 17 -21.17 5.26 3.40
N VAL A 18 -20.70 5.40 2.17
CA VAL A 18 -21.42 4.94 0.98
C VAL A 18 -20.96 3.51 0.66
N PRO A 19 -21.84 2.50 0.70
CA PRO A 19 -21.47 1.14 0.32
C PRO A 19 -21.09 1.04 -1.16
N LEU A 20 -20.06 0.25 -1.45
CA LEU A 20 -19.68 -0.15 -2.79
C LEU A 20 -20.18 -1.57 -3.07
N THR A 21 -20.79 -1.75 -4.24
CA THR A 21 -21.28 -3.04 -4.70
C THR A 21 -20.59 -3.45 -6.00
N ALA A 22 -20.32 -4.74 -6.13
CA ALA A 22 -19.71 -5.33 -7.30
C ALA A 22 -20.51 -5.14 -8.60
N SER A 23 -21.85 -5.04 -8.49
CA SER A 23 -22.78 -4.98 -9.62
C SER A 23 -23.17 -3.57 -10.08
N SER A 24 -23.03 -2.56 -9.22
CA SER A 24 -23.67 -1.26 -9.45
C SER A 24 -22.88 -0.06 -8.93
N GLY A 25 -21.61 -0.24 -8.56
CA GLY A 25 -20.81 0.86 -8.03
C GLY A 25 -21.28 1.31 -6.66
N LEU A 26 -21.15 2.61 -6.41
CA LEU A 26 -21.53 3.23 -5.15
C LEU A 26 -23.06 3.29 -4.99
N ASP A 27 -23.55 2.67 -3.92
CA ASP A 27 -24.96 2.68 -3.55
C ASP A 27 -25.26 3.83 -2.57
N TYR A 28 -25.45 5.01 -3.13
CA TYR A 28 -25.81 6.20 -2.34
C TYR A 28 -27.15 6.07 -1.61
N ALA A 29 -28.09 5.23 -2.09
CA ALA A 29 -29.37 5.02 -1.42
C ALA A 29 -29.21 4.24 -0.11
N SER A 30 -28.17 3.41 -0.01
CA SER A 30 -27.81 2.64 1.18
C SER A 30 -26.74 3.31 2.05
N THR A 31 -26.56 4.64 1.93
CA THR A 31 -25.61 5.41 2.75
C THR A 31 -25.87 5.19 4.24
N GLN A 32 -24.81 4.89 4.99
CA GLN A 32 -24.85 4.64 6.43
C GLN A 32 -24.10 5.72 7.19
N LYS A 33 -24.68 6.22 8.29
CA LYS A 33 -23.93 7.06 9.23
C LYS A 33 -23.01 6.20 10.08
N ARG A 34 -21.71 6.44 10.00
CA ARG A 34 -20.69 5.74 10.79
C ARG A 34 -19.93 6.72 11.69
N PRO A 35 -19.41 6.27 12.84
CA PRO A 35 -18.65 7.13 13.73
C PRO A 35 -17.31 7.53 13.09
N VAL A 36 -16.89 8.78 13.29
CA VAL A 36 -15.50 9.18 12.99
C VAL A 36 -14.63 8.76 14.17
N ARG A 37 -13.75 7.78 13.97
CA ARG A 37 -12.99 7.12 15.05
C ARG A 37 -11.60 7.71 15.21
N GLU A 38 -11.20 7.97 16.45
CA GLU A 38 -9.87 8.47 16.83
C GLU A 38 -9.41 9.74 16.10
N ALA A 39 -10.34 10.57 15.64
CA ALA A 39 -10.02 11.80 14.92
C ALA A 39 -9.79 12.98 15.86
N LEU A 40 -8.85 13.85 15.50
CA LEU A 40 -8.52 15.05 16.26
C LEU A 40 -9.68 16.05 16.25
N VAL A 41 -10.16 16.37 17.44
CA VAL A 41 -11.17 17.40 17.72
C VAL A 41 -10.50 18.56 18.44
N GLU A 42 -10.79 19.77 17.99
CA GLU A 42 -10.34 21.02 18.58
C GLU A 42 -11.54 21.91 18.87
N VAL A 43 -11.57 22.53 20.06
CA VAL A 43 -12.49 23.62 20.36
C VAL A 43 -11.75 24.93 20.15
N VAL A 44 -12.24 25.75 19.23
CA VAL A 44 -11.57 26.96 18.75
C VAL A 44 -12.40 28.19 19.08
N ASP A 45 -11.75 29.23 19.62
CA ASP A 45 -12.35 30.55 19.85
C ASP A 45 -11.44 31.63 19.25
N GLY A 46 -11.97 32.44 18.33
CA GLY A 46 -11.22 33.53 17.69
C GLY A 46 -9.95 33.10 16.96
N GLY A 47 -9.82 31.82 16.60
CA GLY A 47 -8.62 31.22 16.00
C GLY A 47 -7.66 30.55 16.99
N THR A 48 -7.88 30.69 18.29
CA THR A 48 -7.11 30.01 19.34
C THR A 48 -7.76 28.67 19.69
N VAL A 49 -6.96 27.60 19.73
CA VAL A 49 -7.40 26.29 20.24
C VAL A 49 -7.46 26.36 21.76
N LEU A 50 -8.65 26.25 22.33
CA LEU A 50 -8.89 26.26 23.79
C LEU A 50 -8.67 24.87 24.40
N ALA A 51 -9.06 23.83 23.68
CA ALA A 51 -8.91 22.43 24.09
C ALA A 51 -8.83 21.53 22.85
N SER A 52 -8.17 20.38 22.98
CA SER A 52 -8.12 19.36 21.95
C SER A 52 -8.10 17.95 22.53
N GLY A 53 -8.52 16.99 21.73
CA GLY A 53 -8.52 15.55 22.05
C GLY A 53 -8.93 14.73 20.84
N MET A 54 -9.12 13.43 21.03
CA MET A 54 -9.56 12.54 19.95
C MET A 54 -11.00 12.11 20.20
N THR A 55 -11.74 11.81 19.13
CA THR A 55 -12.95 10.99 19.26
C THR A 55 -12.59 9.59 19.75
N ASP A 56 -13.49 8.93 20.47
CA ASP A 56 -13.32 7.53 20.84
C ASP A 56 -13.67 6.57 19.67
N SER A 57 -13.62 5.26 19.91
CA SER A 57 -13.98 4.24 18.92
C SER A 57 -15.45 4.25 18.51
N HIS A 58 -16.29 4.99 19.23
CA HIS A 58 -17.70 5.19 18.94
C HIS A 58 -18.00 6.60 18.41
N GLY A 59 -16.97 7.43 18.16
CA GLY A 59 -17.11 8.78 17.60
C GLY A 59 -17.48 9.87 18.61
N TYR A 60 -17.49 9.57 19.91
CA TYR A 60 -17.77 10.56 20.96
C TYR A 60 -16.51 11.34 21.34
N TYR A 61 -16.70 12.60 21.71
CA TYR A 61 -15.64 13.41 22.33
C TYR A 61 -16.20 14.21 23.51
N ALA A 62 -15.31 14.58 24.43
CA ALA A 62 -15.60 15.47 25.54
C ALA A 62 -14.34 16.29 25.87
N LEU A 63 -14.45 17.61 25.81
CA LEU A 63 -13.33 18.53 26.00
C LEU A 63 -13.67 19.60 27.04
N PRO A 64 -12.78 19.89 27.99
CA PRO A 64 -12.99 20.93 28.99
C PRO A 64 -12.91 22.31 28.34
N VAL A 65 -13.92 23.15 28.53
CA VAL A 65 -13.98 24.50 27.94
C VAL A 65 -14.63 25.46 28.95
N PRO A 66 -14.02 26.63 29.20
CA PRO A 66 -14.62 27.63 30.09
C PRO A 66 -16.00 28.10 29.60
N THR A 67 -16.88 28.40 30.55
CA THR A 67 -18.21 28.96 30.28
C THR A 67 -18.10 30.39 29.75
N GLY A 68 -19.07 30.83 28.93
CA GLY A 68 -19.12 32.19 28.37
C GLY A 68 -18.17 32.40 27.18
N ARG A 69 -17.61 31.33 26.61
CA ARG A 69 -16.80 31.37 25.39
C ARG A 69 -17.67 31.16 24.17
N GLU A 70 -17.29 31.80 23.06
CA GLU A 70 -17.90 31.62 21.74
C GLU A 70 -17.01 30.69 20.92
N VAL A 71 -17.43 29.45 20.72
CA VAL A 71 -16.56 28.41 20.20
C VAL A 71 -17.07 27.81 18.89
N VAL A 72 -16.14 27.26 18.12
CA VAL A 72 -16.36 26.35 17.00
C VAL A 72 -15.67 25.04 17.31
N VAL A 73 -16.36 23.92 17.09
CA VAL A 73 -15.73 22.60 17.10
C VAL A 73 -15.19 22.32 15.71
N ARG A 74 -13.88 22.09 15.61
CA ARG A 74 -13.19 21.69 14.38
C ARG A 74 -12.73 20.25 14.52
N VAL A 75 -13.11 19.39 13.58
CA VAL A 75 -12.66 18.00 13.49
C VAL A 75 -11.76 17.86 12.28
N GLN A 76 -10.52 17.46 12.48
CA GLN A 76 -9.57 17.21 11.39
C GLN A 76 -9.66 15.75 10.95
N ALA A 77 -9.49 15.48 9.66
CA ALA A 77 -9.26 14.15 9.12
C ALA A 77 -7.82 13.68 9.44
N ARG A 78 -7.51 13.65 10.73
CA ARG A 78 -6.25 13.23 11.30
C ARG A 78 -6.54 12.38 12.51
N MET A 79 -6.01 11.17 12.53
CA MET A 79 -6.10 10.28 13.68
C MET A 79 -4.75 10.07 14.34
N GLY A 80 -4.79 9.83 15.64
CA GLY A 80 -3.64 9.35 16.39
C GLY A 80 -4.07 8.56 17.60
N SER A 81 -3.28 7.57 17.98
CA SER A 81 -3.51 6.85 19.24
C SER A 81 -3.11 7.69 20.43
N SER A 82 -3.82 7.50 21.55
CA SER A 82 -3.48 8.12 22.84
C SER A 82 -2.09 7.76 23.34
N ASP A 83 -1.53 6.62 22.91
CA ASP A 83 -0.16 6.16 23.23
C ASP A 83 0.87 6.49 22.14
N GLY A 84 0.47 7.21 21.09
CA GLY A 84 1.37 7.67 20.02
C GLY A 84 1.85 6.58 19.07
N ARG A 85 1.25 5.39 19.07
CA ARG A 85 1.61 4.29 18.17
C ARG A 85 1.24 4.50 16.70
N TRP A 86 0.41 5.48 16.37
CA TRP A 86 0.11 5.86 14.98
C TRP A 86 -0.29 7.34 14.89
N ASN A 87 -0.04 7.92 13.71
CA ASN A 87 -0.47 9.25 13.33
C ASN A 87 -0.75 9.25 11.83
N VAL A 88 -2.00 9.40 11.43
CA VAL A 88 -2.43 9.37 10.03
C VAL A 88 -3.21 10.62 9.71
N ALA A 89 -2.94 11.25 8.57
CA ALA A 89 -3.64 12.47 8.14
C ALA A 89 -4.05 12.39 6.68
N VAL A 90 -5.30 12.77 6.39
CA VAL A 90 -5.79 12.95 5.02
C VAL A 90 -5.64 14.41 4.61
N ARG A 91 -4.91 14.63 3.51
CA ARG A 91 -4.45 15.95 3.06
C ARG A 91 -4.83 16.21 1.61
N ASP A 92 -4.96 17.49 1.27
CA ASP A 92 -5.19 17.92 -0.11
C ASP A 92 -3.86 18.13 -0.83
N ASN A 93 -3.51 17.23 -1.76
CA ASN A 93 -2.32 17.40 -2.59
C ASN A 93 -2.46 18.50 -3.66
N THR A 94 -3.68 18.97 -3.91
CA THR A 94 -3.93 20.10 -4.82
C THR A 94 -4.09 21.43 -4.09
N GLY A 95 -4.00 21.40 -2.76
CA GLY A 95 -4.01 22.57 -1.90
C GLY A 95 -2.67 23.31 -1.88
N ALA A 96 -2.73 24.60 -1.57
CA ALA A 96 -1.52 25.42 -1.39
C ALA A 96 -0.61 24.83 -0.29
N GLY A 97 0.67 24.69 -0.61
CA GLY A 97 1.68 24.14 0.30
C GLY A 97 2.09 22.70 0.02
N PHE A 98 1.39 21.95 -0.84
CA PHE A 98 1.92 20.67 -1.33
C PHE A 98 3.22 20.89 -2.14
N PRO A 99 4.25 20.01 -2.03
CA PRO A 99 4.30 18.79 -1.23
C PRO A 99 4.68 18.95 0.25
N GLN A 100 5.19 20.11 0.70
CA GLN A 100 5.81 20.23 2.03
C GLN A 100 4.82 20.40 3.19
N ALA A 101 3.69 21.06 2.94
CA ALA A 101 2.74 21.52 3.95
C ALA A 101 1.29 21.41 3.47
N ALA A 102 0.98 20.37 2.68
CA ALA A 102 -0.36 20.10 2.19
C ALA A 102 -1.40 20.15 3.32
N PRO A 103 -2.50 20.90 3.16
CA PRO A 103 -3.46 21.15 4.24
C PRO A 103 -4.20 19.86 4.61
N VAL A 104 -4.45 19.66 5.91
CA VAL A 104 -5.29 18.57 6.42
C VAL A 104 -6.75 18.94 6.24
N TYR A 105 -7.57 18.01 5.73
CA TYR A 105 -9.02 18.25 5.64
C TYR A 105 -9.63 18.39 7.03
N ALA A 106 -10.61 19.28 7.17
CA ALA A 106 -11.35 19.44 8.42
C ALA A 106 -12.79 19.87 8.15
N MET A 107 -13.68 19.52 9.07
CA MET A 107 -15.02 20.10 9.15
C MET A 107 -15.17 20.90 10.44
N SER A 108 -16.05 21.89 10.41
CA SER A 108 -16.28 22.79 11.53
C SER A 108 -17.77 22.95 11.80
N SER A 109 -18.13 23.08 13.08
CA SER A 109 -19.49 23.44 13.48
C SER A 109 -19.79 24.90 13.15
N SER A 110 -21.06 25.28 13.26
CA SER A 110 -21.41 26.69 13.48
C SER A 110 -20.84 27.17 14.82
N LYS A 111 -20.61 28.48 14.93
CA LYS A 111 -20.22 29.11 16.21
C LYS A 111 -21.33 28.96 17.24
N GLN A 112 -20.97 28.65 18.49
CA GLN A 112 -21.90 28.45 19.60
C GLN A 112 -21.33 28.94 20.92
N SER A 113 -22.20 29.50 21.77
CA SER A 113 -21.87 29.88 23.14
C SER A 113 -21.80 28.68 24.08
N VAL A 114 -20.78 28.62 24.94
CA VAL A 114 -20.67 27.59 25.99
C VAL A 114 -21.38 28.07 27.25
N ALA A 115 -22.56 27.53 27.52
CA ALA A 115 -23.35 27.85 28.72
C ALA A 115 -22.75 27.22 30.00
N ALA A 116 -23.31 27.56 31.17
CA ALA A 116 -22.85 27.03 32.46
C ALA A 116 -22.99 25.50 32.55
N GLU A 117 -24.03 24.97 31.93
CA GLU A 117 -24.35 23.54 31.82
C GLU A 117 -23.45 22.82 30.81
N GLY A 118 -22.60 23.54 30.07
CA GLY A 118 -21.81 23.03 28.96
C GLY A 118 -22.51 23.16 27.60
N ALA A 119 -21.96 22.52 26.58
CA ALA A 119 -22.53 22.50 25.24
C ALA A 119 -22.41 21.12 24.58
N VAL A 120 -23.42 20.78 23.76
CA VAL A 120 -23.40 19.60 22.89
C VAL A 120 -23.30 20.07 21.45
N LEU A 121 -22.25 19.65 20.75
CA LEU A 121 -22.00 19.99 19.36
C LEU A 121 -21.71 18.70 18.57
N ASP A 122 -22.78 18.09 18.05
CA ASP A 122 -22.66 16.96 17.14
C ASP A 122 -22.29 17.48 15.74
N LEU A 123 -21.41 16.76 15.03
CA LEU A 123 -21.11 17.05 13.62
C LEU A 123 -21.33 15.82 12.76
N HIS A 124 -21.76 16.07 11.53
CA HIS A 124 -21.97 15.05 10.53
C HIS A 124 -21.32 15.47 9.21
N ALA A 125 -20.37 14.67 8.74
CA ALA A 125 -19.73 14.81 7.45
C ALA A 125 -20.59 14.13 6.38
N ALA A 126 -21.32 14.92 5.59
CA ALA A 126 -22.15 14.41 4.50
C ALA A 126 -21.30 13.98 3.29
N SER A 127 -21.80 13.01 2.52
CA SER A 127 -21.12 12.50 1.31
C SER A 127 -20.96 13.54 0.20
N GLY A 128 -21.78 14.58 0.21
CA GLY A 128 -21.86 15.58 -0.86
C GLY A 128 -22.77 15.14 -2.02
N TRP A 129 -23.29 13.91 -2.00
CA TRP A 129 -24.23 13.42 -3.00
C TRP A 129 -25.61 14.05 -2.80
N THR A 130 -26.15 14.69 -3.84
CA THR A 130 -27.46 15.38 -3.78
C THR A 130 -28.54 14.66 -4.60
N GLY A 131 -28.30 13.39 -4.96
CA GLY A 131 -29.25 12.53 -5.65
C GLY A 131 -28.88 12.22 -7.11
N SER A 132 -28.16 13.11 -7.79
CA SER A 132 -27.78 12.94 -9.22
C SER A 132 -26.31 13.13 -9.53
N ASN A 133 -25.58 13.80 -8.64
CA ASN A 133 -24.17 14.17 -8.74
C ASN A 133 -23.69 14.59 -7.34
N TYR A 134 -22.38 14.82 -7.19
CA TYR A 134 -21.80 15.51 -6.04
C TYR A 134 -22.12 17.01 -6.11
N GLY A 135 -23.35 17.39 -5.75
CA GLY A 135 -23.83 18.79 -5.75
C GLY A 135 -23.44 19.60 -4.52
N ALA A 136 -22.87 18.95 -3.49
CA ALA A 136 -22.35 19.58 -2.29
C ALA A 136 -20.92 19.12 -2.00
N VAL A 137 -20.26 19.80 -1.06
CA VAL A 137 -18.89 19.44 -0.64
C VAL A 137 -18.90 18.01 -0.09
N ARG A 138 -17.96 17.20 -0.55
CA ARG A 138 -17.75 15.80 -0.13
C ARG A 138 -17.04 15.71 1.22
N VAL A 139 -17.67 16.23 2.27
CA VAL A 139 -17.06 16.31 3.61
C VAL A 139 -16.73 14.91 4.16
N ALA A 140 -17.52 13.88 3.82
CA ALA A 140 -17.30 12.51 4.29
C ALA A 140 -16.04 11.84 3.71
N ALA A 141 -15.61 12.20 2.50
CA ALA A 141 -14.53 11.52 1.77
C ALA A 141 -13.24 11.37 2.61
N PRO A 142 -12.65 12.46 3.16
CA PRO A 142 -11.43 12.32 3.96
C PRO A 142 -11.64 11.52 5.26
N PHE A 143 -12.84 11.51 5.84
CA PHE A 143 -13.12 10.70 7.03
C PHE A 143 -13.34 9.22 6.70
N ALA A 144 -13.93 8.90 5.56
CA ALA A 144 -14.06 7.52 5.07
C ALA A 144 -12.69 6.89 4.77
N ILE A 145 -11.80 7.65 4.15
CA ILE A 145 -10.40 7.25 3.91
C ILE A 145 -9.66 7.00 5.23
N LEU A 146 -9.80 7.94 6.18
CA LEU A 146 -9.19 7.81 7.52
C LEU A 146 -9.70 6.55 8.24
N ASP A 147 -10.99 6.29 8.14
CA ASP A 147 -11.66 5.15 8.75
C ASP A 147 -11.17 3.80 8.19
N GLN A 148 -10.87 3.74 6.89
CA GLN A 148 -10.30 2.54 6.28
C GLN A 148 -8.87 2.28 6.76
N ALA A 149 -8.03 3.32 6.87
CA ALA A 149 -6.70 3.17 7.46
C ALA A 149 -6.78 2.71 8.93
N TYR A 150 -7.77 3.19 9.69
CA TYR A 150 -8.04 2.71 11.04
C TYR A 150 -8.38 1.21 11.04
N ALA A 151 -9.35 0.79 10.23
CA ALA A 151 -9.73 -0.61 10.12
C ALA A 151 -8.54 -1.52 9.77
N SER A 152 -7.69 -1.10 8.85
CA SER A 152 -6.48 -1.84 8.45
C SER A 152 -5.47 -1.99 9.59
N MET A 153 -5.19 -0.90 10.32
CA MET A 153 -4.31 -0.95 11.50
C MET A 153 -4.86 -1.86 12.58
N GLN A 154 -6.17 -1.78 12.85
CA GLN A 154 -6.81 -2.60 13.88
C GLN A 154 -6.80 -4.09 13.53
N TYR A 155 -6.97 -4.44 12.26
CA TYR A 155 -6.83 -5.83 11.79
C TYR A 155 -5.43 -6.37 12.10
N MET A 156 -4.37 -5.66 11.69
CA MET A 156 -2.99 -6.10 11.95
C MET A 156 -2.66 -6.16 13.45
N ARG A 157 -3.19 -5.22 14.25
CA ARG A 157 -3.01 -5.24 15.71
C ARG A 157 -3.76 -6.36 16.41
N ALA A 158 -4.88 -6.83 15.85
CA ALA A 158 -5.55 -8.01 16.37
C ALA A 158 -4.68 -9.28 16.22
N LEU A 159 -3.82 -9.33 15.20
CA LEU A 159 -2.84 -10.39 15.01
C LEU A 159 -1.56 -10.18 15.83
N GLN A 160 -1.08 -8.94 15.93
CA GLN A 160 0.09 -8.58 16.72
C GLN A 160 -0.09 -7.22 17.43
N SER A 161 -0.46 -7.26 18.72
CA SER A 161 -0.85 -6.06 19.47
C SER A 161 0.27 -5.04 19.70
N SER A 162 1.54 -5.45 19.55
CA SER A 162 2.74 -4.64 19.75
C SER A 162 3.09 -3.75 18.54
N LEU A 163 2.35 -3.85 17.43
CA LEU A 163 2.63 -3.05 16.24
C LEU A 163 2.48 -1.56 16.52
N THR A 164 3.49 -0.83 16.03
CA THR A 164 3.55 0.64 15.96
C THR A 164 3.68 1.01 14.49
N PHE A 165 2.84 1.91 14.02
CA PHE A 165 2.75 2.31 12.63
C PHE A 165 3.44 3.67 12.44
N PRO A 166 4.47 3.77 11.58
CA PRO A 166 5.05 5.06 11.20
C PRO A 166 4.00 6.03 10.66
N ALA A 167 4.24 7.33 10.78
CA ALA A 167 3.26 8.32 10.33
C ALA A 167 2.89 8.11 8.84
N LEU A 168 1.61 8.29 8.51
CA LEU A 168 1.08 8.11 7.16
C LEU A 168 0.34 9.37 6.71
N ASN A 169 0.73 9.92 5.57
CA ASN A 169 -0.09 10.89 4.85
C ASN A 169 -0.89 10.15 3.78
N ILE A 170 -2.17 10.48 3.68
CA ILE A 170 -3.02 10.06 2.58
C ILE A 170 -3.46 11.32 1.85
N PHE A 171 -3.14 11.42 0.57
CA PHE A 171 -3.42 12.54 -0.29
C PHE A 171 -4.65 12.24 -1.12
N TRP A 172 -5.68 13.06 -0.95
CA TRP A 172 -6.92 12.93 -1.68
C TRP A 172 -7.38 14.32 -2.13
N SER A 173 -8.02 14.41 -3.29
CA SER A 173 -8.66 15.64 -3.77
C SER A 173 -9.72 15.28 -4.80
N VAL A 174 -10.75 16.11 -4.93
CA VAL A 174 -11.73 16.03 -6.03
C VAL A 174 -11.09 16.22 -7.42
N ASN A 175 -9.85 16.71 -7.46
CA ASN A 175 -9.08 16.92 -8.68
C ASN A 175 -8.19 15.72 -9.05
N ASN A 176 -7.95 14.79 -8.12
CA ASN A 176 -7.15 13.59 -8.37
C ASN A 176 -7.84 12.71 -9.40
N ARG A 177 -7.18 12.50 -10.54
CA ARG A 177 -7.73 11.86 -11.73
C ARG A 177 -6.72 10.90 -12.35
N SER A 178 -7.23 9.97 -13.14
CA SER A 178 -6.44 8.92 -13.81
C SER A 178 -5.69 9.45 -15.04
N ALA A 179 -4.86 10.47 -14.83
CA ALA A 179 -3.98 11.06 -15.82
C ALA A 179 -2.58 11.17 -15.22
N ASN A 180 -1.54 10.88 -16.02
CA ASN A 180 -0.16 10.92 -15.56
C ASN A 180 0.38 12.35 -15.63
N GLY A 181 0.95 12.86 -14.56
CA GLY A 181 1.53 14.20 -14.57
C GLY A 181 1.91 14.73 -13.21
N ASN A 182 1.57 16.00 -12.98
CA ASN A 182 1.89 16.71 -11.76
C ASN A 182 0.86 16.41 -10.67
N PHE A 183 1.32 15.84 -9.55
CA PHE A 183 0.45 15.49 -8.44
C PHE A 183 -0.17 16.73 -7.76
N ALA A 184 0.46 17.90 -7.86
CA ALA A 184 -0.14 19.15 -7.39
C ALA A 184 -1.38 19.57 -8.20
N ASP A 185 -1.50 19.11 -9.45
CA ASP A 185 -2.64 19.38 -10.34
C ASP A 185 -3.70 18.26 -10.29
N GLY A 186 -3.44 17.20 -9.52
CA GLY A 186 -4.27 16.00 -9.42
C GLY A 186 -4.03 14.95 -10.51
N ASP A 187 -3.01 15.11 -11.36
CA ASP A 187 -2.63 14.09 -12.36
C ASP A 187 -1.80 12.99 -11.70
N ILE A 188 -2.47 12.04 -11.02
CA ILE A 188 -1.82 10.99 -10.21
C ILE A 188 -1.74 9.61 -10.87
N GLY A 189 -2.29 9.45 -12.08
CA GLY A 189 -2.28 8.19 -12.85
C GLY A 189 -3.29 7.15 -12.35
N SER A 190 -3.12 6.67 -11.13
CA SER A 190 -4.04 5.78 -10.40
C SER A 190 -3.99 6.11 -8.90
N SER A 191 -4.88 5.54 -8.10
CA SER A 191 -4.58 5.43 -6.67
C SER A 191 -3.30 4.60 -6.49
N ASN A 192 -2.39 5.05 -5.62
CA ASN A 192 -1.06 4.45 -5.45
C ASN A 192 -0.41 4.83 -4.12
N TRP A 193 0.45 3.96 -3.59
CA TRP A 193 1.49 4.31 -2.62
C TRP A 193 2.75 4.85 -3.31
N SER A 194 3.29 5.96 -2.80
CA SER A 194 4.55 6.55 -3.24
C SER A 194 5.53 6.74 -2.09
N SER A 195 6.77 6.28 -2.25
CA SER A 195 7.88 6.42 -1.28
C SER A 195 8.63 7.77 -1.39
N ALA A 196 7.96 8.82 -1.91
CA ALA A 196 8.51 10.11 -2.33
C ALA A 196 9.53 10.03 -3.50
N TYR A 197 9.37 10.94 -4.46
CA TYR A 197 10.35 11.17 -5.53
C TYR A 197 10.12 12.54 -6.17
N GLY A 198 11.19 13.28 -6.48
CA GLY A 198 11.07 14.62 -7.05
C GLY A 198 10.17 15.53 -6.21
N ASN A 199 9.08 16.02 -6.79
CA ASN A 199 8.07 16.86 -6.12
C ASN A 199 6.86 16.08 -5.58
N VAL A 200 6.93 14.75 -5.55
CA VAL A 200 5.91 13.88 -4.96
C VAL A 200 6.30 13.57 -3.51
N ALA A 201 5.43 13.92 -2.57
CA ALA A 201 5.59 13.58 -1.17
C ALA A 201 5.35 12.08 -0.93
N GLU A 202 5.89 11.56 0.16
CA GLU A 202 5.57 10.18 0.56
C GLU A 202 4.14 10.10 1.10
N GLY A 203 3.38 9.13 0.61
CA GLY A 203 2.01 8.89 1.04
C GLY A 203 1.23 8.01 0.09
N ILE A 204 0.00 7.71 0.49
CA ILE A 204 -1.01 7.09 -0.39
C ILE A 204 -1.71 8.22 -1.14
N TYR A 205 -1.77 8.16 -2.46
CA TYR A 205 -2.54 9.05 -3.31
C TYR A 205 -3.82 8.36 -3.73
N VAL A 206 -4.96 9.05 -3.59
CA VAL A 206 -6.30 8.49 -3.80
C VAL A 206 -7.02 9.31 -4.86
N LEU A 207 -7.57 8.64 -5.88
CA LEU A 207 -8.41 9.27 -6.90
C LEU A 207 -9.69 9.83 -6.29
N GLY A 208 -10.21 10.91 -6.88
CA GLY A 208 -11.41 11.58 -6.37
C GLY A 208 -12.23 12.27 -7.45
N LYS A 209 -11.95 12.00 -8.74
CA LYS A 209 -12.57 12.70 -9.85
C LYS A 209 -13.95 12.11 -10.13
N GLU A 210 -14.98 12.88 -9.81
CA GLU A 210 -16.36 12.50 -10.10
C GLU A 210 -16.55 12.09 -11.58
N ASN A 211 -17.37 11.06 -11.81
CA ASN A 211 -17.74 10.54 -13.13
C ASN A 211 -16.60 9.87 -13.91
N LEU A 212 -15.38 9.84 -13.35
CA LEU A 212 -14.24 9.14 -13.91
C LEU A 212 -13.88 7.96 -13.03
N ASP A 213 -13.31 8.25 -11.86
CA ASP A 213 -12.74 7.29 -10.94
C ASP A 213 -12.55 7.99 -9.58
N SER A 214 -13.20 7.49 -8.54
CA SER A 214 -13.24 8.14 -7.23
C SER A 214 -13.24 7.09 -6.13
N ASP A 215 -12.12 7.01 -5.43
CA ASP A 215 -11.78 5.87 -4.57
C ASP A 215 -12.05 6.12 -3.08
N GLU A 216 -12.62 7.27 -2.71
CA GLU A 216 -12.82 7.65 -1.31
C GLU A 216 -13.67 6.66 -0.48
N PHE A 217 -14.48 5.84 -1.15
CA PHE A 217 -15.32 4.81 -0.53
C PHE A 217 -14.90 3.39 -0.96
N ASP A 218 -13.84 3.27 -1.76
CA ASP A 218 -13.44 2.02 -2.39
C ASP A 218 -12.51 1.27 -1.47
N THR A 219 -13.14 0.60 -0.49
CA THR A 219 -12.43 -0.10 0.59
C THR A 219 -11.36 -1.07 0.07
N SER A 220 -11.57 -1.71 -1.08
CA SER A 220 -10.59 -2.60 -1.73
C SER A 220 -9.32 -1.85 -2.11
N VAL A 221 -9.46 -0.74 -2.85
CA VAL A 221 -8.36 0.10 -3.32
C VAL A 221 -7.63 0.73 -2.12
N LEU A 222 -8.36 1.33 -1.19
CA LEU A 222 -7.76 1.95 -0.01
C LEU A 222 -7.00 0.95 0.87
N SER A 223 -7.50 -0.28 1.01
CA SER A 223 -6.81 -1.34 1.77
C SER A 223 -5.58 -1.88 1.02
N HIS A 224 -5.65 -1.95 -0.31
CA HIS A 224 -4.53 -2.32 -1.18
C HIS A 224 -3.37 -1.35 -1.03
N GLU A 225 -3.62 -0.06 -1.19
CA GLU A 225 -2.58 0.96 -1.05
C GLU A 225 -2.05 1.06 0.38
N TRP A 226 -2.90 0.81 1.37
CA TRP A 226 -2.45 0.73 2.76
C TRP A 226 -1.49 -0.44 2.99
N LEU A 227 -1.66 -1.56 2.28
CA LEU A 227 -0.74 -2.70 2.36
C LEU A 227 0.61 -2.41 1.71
N HIS A 228 0.65 -1.58 0.66
CA HIS A 228 1.92 -1.06 0.12
C HIS A 228 2.66 -0.18 1.13
N TYR A 229 1.94 0.72 1.82
CA TYR A 229 2.50 1.45 2.97
C TYR A 229 3.04 0.49 4.04
N PHE A 230 2.25 -0.54 4.42
CA PHE A 230 2.64 -1.51 5.43
C PHE A 230 3.91 -2.28 5.01
N GLU A 231 3.97 -2.74 3.76
CA GLU A 231 5.12 -3.44 3.20
C GLU A 231 6.37 -2.56 3.26
N ASN A 232 6.25 -1.29 2.84
CA ASN A 232 7.37 -0.36 2.83
C ASN A 232 7.86 0.01 4.24
N LYS A 233 6.95 0.20 5.21
CA LYS A 233 7.26 0.80 6.51
C LYS A 233 7.51 -0.20 7.63
N LEU A 234 6.78 -1.29 7.66
CA LEU A 234 6.90 -2.31 8.71
C LEU A 234 7.61 -3.57 8.19
N GLY A 235 7.35 -3.94 6.93
CA GLY A 235 8.03 -5.02 6.22
C GLY A 235 9.32 -4.56 5.52
N ARG A 236 9.48 -5.04 4.28
CA ARG A 236 10.41 -4.53 3.28
C ARG A 236 9.75 -4.65 1.92
N SER A 237 9.88 -3.64 1.06
CA SER A 237 9.47 -3.72 -0.35
C SER A 237 10.68 -3.47 -1.23
N ASP A 238 11.00 -4.45 -2.10
CA ASP A 238 12.01 -4.30 -3.15
C ASP A 238 11.34 -4.08 -4.53
N SER A 239 10.03 -3.85 -4.54
CA SER A 239 9.26 -3.57 -5.75
C SER A 239 9.78 -2.33 -6.45
N ILE A 240 9.94 -2.42 -7.77
CA ILE A 240 10.30 -1.29 -8.62
C ILE A 240 9.06 -0.53 -9.11
N GLY A 241 7.85 -0.96 -8.71
CA GLY A 241 6.59 -0.37 -9.14
C GLY A 241 6.42 -0.37 -10.67
N GLY A 242 5.65 0.61 -11.16
CA GLY A 242 5.39 0.81 -12.59
C GLY A 242 4.01 0.31 -13.01
N ALA A 243 3.58 0.71 -14.20
CA ALA A 243 2.27 0.32 -14.74
C ALA A 243 2.21 -1.20 -14.95
N HIS A 244 1.08 -1.80 -14.59
CA HIS A 244 0.82 -3.22 -14.76
C HIS A 244 -0.69 -3.47 -14.94
N ALA A 245 -1.01 -4.64 -15.47
CA ALA A 245 -2.35 -5.14 -15.62
C ALA A 245 -2.38 -6.66 -15.43
N PHE A 246 -3.57 -7.18 -15.15
CA PHE A 246 -3.75 -8.62 -15.03
C PHE A 246 -3.41 -9.40 -16.29
N GLY A 247 -2.77 -10.55 -16.10
CA GLY A 247 -2.27 -11.43 -17.17
C GLY A 247 -0.90 -11.02 -17.72
N GLU A 248 -0.37 -9.86 -17.32
CA GLU A 248 1.00 -9.49 -17.66
C GLU A 248 2.01 -10.32 -16.86
N LYS A 249 3.14 -10.65 -17.50
CA LYS A 249 4.24 -11.35 -16.82
C LYS A 249 5.18 -10.28 -16.25
N LEU A 250 5.16 -10.12 -14.92
CA LEU A 250 5.87 -9.05 -14.22
C LEU A 250 7.23 -9.50 -13.67
N ASP A 251 8.06 -8.51 -13.31
CA ASP A 251 9.18 -8.72 -12.40
C ASP A 251 8.64 -9.31 -11.08
N MET A 252 9.30 -10.33 -10.57
CA MET A 252 8.85 -11.08 -9.38
C MET A 252 8.65 -10.21 -8.13
N ARG A 253 9.35 -9.07 -8.04
CA ARG A 253 9.23 -8.12 -6.92
C ARG A 253 7.93 -7.32 -7.01
N VAL A 254 7.51 -6.99 -8.23
CA VAL A 254 6.25 -6.30 -8.52
C VAL A 254 5.08 -7.27 -8.38
N ALA A 255 5.17 -8.45 -9.00
CA ALA A 255 4.17 -9.51 -8.84
C ALA A 255 3.92 -9.86 -7.37
N TRP A 256 4.99 -9.91 -6.57
CA TRP A 256 4.89 -10.09 -5.13
C TRP A 256 4.14 -8.97 -4.43
N SER A 257 4.59 -7.73 -4.60
CA SER A 257 4.07 -6.57 -3.89
C SER A 257 2.58 -6.33 -4.20
N GLU A 258 2.22 -6.33 -5.49
CA GLU A 258 0.84 -6.10 -5.94
C GLU A 258 -0.08 -7.26 -5.56
N GLY A 259 0.37 -8.50 -5.76
CA GLY A 259 -0.44 -9.66 -5.41
C GLY A 259 -0.65 -9.79 -3.89
N MET A 260 0.38 -9.50 -3.09
CA MET A 260 0.27 -9.47 -1.63
C MET A 260 -0.73 -8.40 -1.18
N ALA A 261 -0.66 -7.19 -1.73
CA ALA A 261 -1.61 -6.12 -1.42
C ALA A 261 -3.06 -6.51 -1.79
N SER A 262 -3.28 -7.10 -2.96
CA SER A 262 -4.60 -7.57 -3.40
C SER A 262 -5.15 -8.71 -2.53
N GLY A 263 -4.32 -9.72 -2.21
CA GLY A 263 -4.76 -10.89 -1.45
C GLY A 263 -5.03 -10.58 0.02
N LEU A 264 -4.17 -9.80 0.67
CA LEU A 264 -4.34 -9.41 2.07
C LEU A 264 -5.48 -8.41 2.23
N SER A 265 -5.67 -7.46 1.30
CA SER A 265 -6.75 -6.48 1.39
C SER A 265 -8.13 -7.14 1.39
N ALA A 266 -8.32 -8.17 0.55
CA ALA A 266 -9.53 -8.98 0.54
C ALA A 266 -9.77 -9.72 1.86
N ALA A 267 -8.73 -10.34 2.43
CA ALA A 267 -8.82 -11.02 3.71
C ALA A 267 -9.16 -10.05 4.87
N MET A 268 -8.56 -8.86 4.88
CA MET A 268 -8.80 -7.81 5.88
C MET A 268 -10.24 -7.30 5.85
N ARG A 269 -10.81 -7.16 4.64
CA ARG A 269 -12.20 -6.71 4.46
C ARG A 269 -13.23 -7.82 4.65
N GLY A 270 -12.79 -9.08 4.73
CA GLY A 270 -13.69 -10.24 4.78
C GLY A 270 -14.48 -10.46 3.49
N SER A 271 -13.97 -9.99 2.34
CA SER A 271 -14.60 -10.13 1.03
C SER A 271 -13.58 -10.60 0.01
N ALA A 272 -13.87 -11.70 -0.68
CA ALA A 272 -13.04 -12.23 -1.75
C ALA A 272 -13.14 -11.43 -3.06
N ILE A 273 -14.06 -10.46 -3.15
CA ILE A 273 -14.25 -9.66 -4.34
C ILE A 273 -13.58 -8.31 -4.14
N PHE A 274 -12.57 -8.03 -4.97
CA PHE A 274 -12.02 -6.70 -5.11
C PHE A 274 -12.95 -5.89 -6.00
N VAL A 275 -13.32 -4.70 -5.54
CA VAL A 275 -14.22 -3.78 -6.26
C VAL A 275 -13.64 -2.38 -6.22
N ASP A 276 -13.71 -1.72 -7.36
CA ASP A 276 -13.24 -0.37 -7.67
C ASP A 276 -14.35 0.32 -8.51
N SER A 277 -14.84 1.46 -8.04
CA SER A 277 -16.00 2.20 -8.54
C SER A 277 -15.61 3.20 -9.64
N LYS A 278 -16.36 3.21 -10.74
CA LYS A 278 -15.99 3.96 -11.94
C LYS A 278 -17.15 4.63 -12.64
N GLY A 279 -16.78 5.53 -13.55
CA GLY A 279 -17.65 6.08 -14.58
C GLY A 279 -18.72 7.00 -14.03
N PHE A 280 -19.69 7.33 -14.90
CA PHE A 280 -20.74 8.29 -14.60
C PHE A 280 -21.50 7.90 -13.33
N ARG A 281 -21.61 8.86 -12.40
CA ARG A 281 -22.23 8.71 -11.08
C ARG A 281 -21.64 7.61 -10.21
N GLN A 282 -20.42 7.17 -10.50
CA GLN A 282 -19.78 6.02 -9.83
C GLN A 282 -20.67 4.77 -9.87
N SER A 283 -21.49 4.63 -10.91
CA SER A 283 -22.51 3.57 -11.02
C SER A 283 -22.00 2.31 -11.69
N LEU A 284 -20.72 2.29 -12.09
CA LEU A 284 -20.03 1.12 -12.61
C LEU A 284 -19.01 0.63 -11.60
N SER A 285 -18.63 -0.64 -11.73
CA SER A 285 -17.50 -1.21 -10.99
C SER A 285 -16.62 -2.06 -11.87
N SER A 286 -15.31 -1.92 -11.69
CA SER A 286 -14.36 -2.97 -12.02
C SER A 286 -14.31 -3.94 -10.85
N GLN A 287 -14.29 -5.24 -11.14
CA GLN A 287 -14.21 -6.25 -10.10
C GLN A 287 -13.41 -7.47 -10.53
N PHE A 288 -12.84 -8.15 -9.55
CA PHE A 288 -12.24 -9.46 -9.72
C PHE A 288 -12.30 -10.26 -8.41
N ALA A 289 -12.32 -11.58 -8.54
CA ALA A 289 -12.28 -12.50 -7.42
C ALA A 289 -10.82 -12.82 -7.05
N VAL A 290 -10.43 -12.55 -5.81
CA VAL A 290 -9.08 -12.86 -5.32
C VAL A 290 -8.86 -14.34 -5.00
N ASN A 291 -9.96 -15.08 -4.83
CA ASN A 291 -9.97 -16.47 -4.43
C ASN A 291 -10.10 -17.44 -5.62
N GLU A 292 -10.05 -16.93 -6.85
CA GLU A 292 -10.06 -17.76 -8.05
C GLU A 292 -8.64 -18.16 -8.42
N VAL A 293 -8.43 -19.46 -8.68
CA VAL A 293 -7.14 -19.95 -9.18
C VAL A 293 -6.89 -19.30 -10.54
N PRO A 294 -5.72 -18.68 -10.77
CA PRO A 294 -5.45 -18.02 -12.05
C PRO A 294 -5.50 -19.00 -13.24
N PRO A 295 -5.81 -18.51 -14.45
CA PRO A 295 -5.68 -19.28 -15.68
C PRO A 295 -4.28 -19.90 -15.83
N ALA A 296 -4.19 -21.04 -16.53
CA ALA A 296 -2.94 -21.82 -16.59
C ALA A 296 -1.76 -21.06 -17.21
N ASP A 297 -2.03 -20.13 -18.13
CA ASP A 297 -1.07 -19.26 -18.81
C ASP A 297 -0.63 -18.03 -17.97
N ASP A 298 -1.31 -17.79 -16.85
CA ASP A 298 -1.05 -16.74 -15.86
C ASP A 298 -0.68 -17.36 -14.48
N ARG A 299 0.07 -18.47 -14.51
CA ARG A 299 0.59 -19.14 -13.30
C ARG A 299 2.10 -19.00 -13.20
N GLY A 300 2.56 -18.60 -12.01
CA GLY A 300 3.98 -18.61 -11.66
C GLY A 300 4.40 -17.41 -10.83
N PHE A 301 5.70 -17.32 -10.59
CA PHE A 301 6.30 -16.30 -9.73
C PHE A 301 6.19 -14.86 -10.26
N TYR A 302 5.95 -14.72 -11.56
CA TYR A 302 5.82 -13.44 -12.27
C TYR A 302 4.37 -12.95 -12.33
N SER A 303 3.41 -13.75 -11.85
CA SER A 303 1.99 -13.44 -11.94
C SER A 303 1.49 -12.82 -10.64
N GLU A 304 0.97 -11.60 -10.74
CA GLU A 304 0.28 -10.95 -9.63
C GLU A 304 -0.88 -11.80 -9.12
N ARG A 305 -1.67 -12.39 -10.02
CA ARG A 305 -2.82 -13.23 -9.66
C ARG A 305 -2.42 -14.50 -8.91
N SER A 306 -1.26 -15.07 -9.24
CA SER A 306 -0.69 -16.20 -8.51
C SER A 306 -0.37 -15.83 -7.06
N VAL A 307 0.28 -14.68 -6.84
CA VAL A 307 0.61 -14.22 -5.49
C VAL A 307 -0.65 -13.81 -4.72
N GLN A 308 -1.58 -13.11 -5.37
CA GLN A 308 -2.88 -12.74 -4.81
C GLN A 308 -3.66 -13.94 -4.31
N TYR A 309 -3.84 -14.96 -5.16
CA TYR A 309 -4.53 -16.18 -4.79
C TYR A 309 -3.84 -16.87 -3.62
N LEU A 310 -2.51 -17.06 -3.72
CA LEU A 310 -1.73 -17.71 -2.67
C LEU A 310 -1.87 -17.00 -1.32
N THR A 311 -1.65 -15.69 -1.30
CA THR A 311 -1.69 -14.91 -0.05
C THR A 311 -3.10 -14.84 0.53
N TYR A 312 -4.14 -14.68 -0.28
CA TYR A 312 -5.53 -14.75 0.19
C TYR A 312 -5.85 -16.11 0.82
N GLN A 313 -5.51 -17.21 0.15
CA GLN A 313 -5.78 -18.57 0.65
C GLN A 313 -5.01 -18.88 1.93
N LEU A 314 -3.76 -18.42 2.03
CA LEU A 314 -3.00 -18.51 3.29
C LEU A 314 -3.75 -17.81 4.42
N MET A 315 -4.32 -16.62 4.20
CA MET A 315 -5.12 -15.93 5.22
C MET A 315 -6.41 -16.66 5.62
N GLN A 316 -6.93 -17.59 4.80
CA GLN A 316 -8.09 -18.42 5.15
C GLN A 316 -7.73 -19.62 6.03
N MET A 317 -6.44 -19.96 6.16
CA MET A 317 -5.99 -21.04 7.03
C MET A 317 -6.04 -20.61 8.49
N ALA A 318 -6.41 -21.51 9.41
CA ALA A 318 -6.54 -21.19 10.84
C ALA A 318 -5.27 -20.56 11.47
N SER A 319 -4.08 -21.07 11.15
CA SER A 319 -2.79 -20.51 11.59
C SER A 319 -2.16 -19.55 10.57
N GLY A 320 -2.85 -19.30 9.46
CA GLY A 320 -2.36 -18.55 8.32
C GLY A 320 -2.12 -17.08 8.61
N PRO A 321 -3.10 -16.30 9.09
CA PRO A 321 -2.93 -14.87 9.34
C PRO A 321 -1.72 -14.52 10.21
N GLY A 322 -1.54 -15.23 11.33
CA GLY A 322 -0.38 -15.03 12.21
C GLY A 322 0.94 -15.43 11.54
N ALA A 323 0.94 -16.53 10.78
CA ALA A 323 2.13 -16.96 10.05
C ALA A 323 2.53 -15.98 8.93
N VAL A 324 1.57 -15.54 8.10
CA VAL A 324 1.78 -14.55 7.04
C VAL A 324 2.35 -13.26 7.61
N LEU A 325 1.67 -12.67 8.60
CA LEU A 325 2.10 -11.41 9.22
C LEU A 325 3.53 -11.53 9.79
N ALA A 326 3.79 -12.61 10.50
CA ALA A 326 5.08 -12.77 11.13
C ALA A 326 6.19 -13.10 10.11
N THR A 327 5.90 -13.79 9.00
CA THR A 327 6.83 -13.94 7.87
C THR A 327 7.17 -12.60 7.23
N LEU A 328 6.18 -11.73 7.02
CA LEU A 328 6.41 -10.38 6.47
C LEU A 328 7.33 -9.54 7.38
N LEU A 329 7.11 -9.60 8.70
CA LEU A 329 7.82 -8.77 9.68
C LEU A 329 9.22 -9.30 10.05
N ASN A 330 9.50 -10.58 9.82
CA ASN A 330 10.75 -11.21 10.22
C ASN A 330 11.51 -11.78 9.01
N GLU A 331 11.11 -12.93 8.48
CA GLU A 331 11.90 -13.65 7.49
C GLU A 331 11.99 -12.89 6.14
N GLN A 332 10.86 -12.43 5.60
CA GLN A 332 10.81 -11.66 4.34
C GLN A 332 11.58 -10.35 4.45
N LYS A 333 11.43 -9.64 5.57
CA LYS A 333 12.10 -8.37 5.83
C LYS A 333 13.63 -8.50 5.86
N ASN A 334 14.13 -9.56 6.47
CA ASN A 334 15.56 -9.73 6.76
C ASN A 334 16.32 -10.60 5.75
N THR A 335 15.63 -11.28 4.82
CA THR A 335 16.25 -12.12 3.79
C THR A 335 17.30 -11.36 2.96
N ALA A 336 18.38 -12.03 2.57
CA ALA A 336 19.40 -11.42 1.70
C ALA A 336 18.96 -11.29 0.23
N SER A 337 18.02 -12.15 -0.23
CA SER A 337 17.45 -12.07 -1.57
C SER A 337 16.47 -10.91 -1.72
N ALA A 338 16.00 -10.63 -2.94
CA ALA A 338 14.93 -9.66 -3.16
C ALA A 338 13.58 -10.19 -2.65
N THR A 339 12.71 -9.30 -2.18
CA THR A 339 11.34 -9.66 -1.79
C THR A 339 10.58 -10.21 -2.99
N SER A 340 10.16 -11.45 -2.87
CA SER A 340 9.40 -12.18 -3.88
C SER A 340 8.55 -13.25 -3.21
N VAL A 341 7.74 -13.96 -4.00
CA VAL A 341 7.05 -15.17 -3.53
C VAL A 341 8.04 -16.23 -3.02
N PHE A 342 9.26 -16.28 -3.56
CA PHE A 342 10.27 -17.25 -3.17
C PHE A 342 10.81 -17.00 -1.78
N SER A 343 11.26 -15.76 -1.51
CA SER A 343 11.73 -15.38 -0.18
C SER A 343 10.64 -15.52 0.89
N PHE A 344 9.38 -15.28 0.49
CA PHE A 344 8.26 -15.39 1.39
C PHE A 344 7.98 -16.86 1.74
N VAL A 345 7.89 -17.75 0.74
CA VAL A 345 7.65 -19.18 0.95
C VAL A 345 8.82 -19.87 1.65
N ASP A 346 10.06 -19.40 1.43
CA ASP A 346 11.23 -19.84 2.19
C ASP A 346 11.10 -19.50 3.67
N GLY A 347 10.76 -18.25 4.00
CA GLY A 347 10.50 -17.82 5.38
C GLY A 347 9.28 -18.49 6.03
N LEU A 348 8.22 -18.73 5.25
CA LEU A 348 6.96 -19.30 5.73
C LEU A 348 7.12 -20.73 6.27
N ARG A 349 8.14 -21.47 5.82
CA ARG A 349 8.48 -22.82 6.33
C ARG A 349 8.74 -22.88 7.82
N ALA A 350 9.22 -21.79 8.41
CA ALA A 350 9.44 -21.72 9.84
C ALA A 350 8.12 -21.65 10.63
N ARG A 351 6.98 -21.42 9.95
CA ARG A 351 5.70 -21.08 10.58
C ARG A 351 4.54 -21.99 10.20
N LEU A 352 4.55 -22.59 9.01
CA LEU A 352 3.51 -23.49 8.52
C LEU A 352 4.09 -24.81 7.99
N SER A 353 3.28 -25.88 8.05
CA SER A 353 3.61 -27.19 7.48
C SER A 353 3.38 -27.25 5.97
N GLY A 354 4.18 -28.05 5.26
CA GLY A 354 4.20 -28.15 3.79
C GLY A 354 2.88 -28.57 3.14
N ASN A 355 2.29 -29.71 3.50
CA ASN A 355 1.25 -30.37 2.67
C ASN A 355 0.09 -29.48 2.18
N ALA A 356 -0.50 -28.65 3.04
CA ALA A 356 -1.60 -27.76 2.63
C ALA A 356 -1.10 -26.59 1.77
N VAL A 357 0.07 -26.03 2.13
CA VAL A 357 0.68 -24.94 1.36
C VAL A 357 1.21 -25.45 0.02
N ASP A 358 1.72 -26.67 -0.05
CA ASP A 358 2.16 -27.33 -1.29
C ASP A 358 1.01 -27.48 -2.28
N GLY A 359 -0.21 -27.77 -1.79
CA GLY A 359 -1.42 -27.76 -2.61
C GLY A 359 -1.70 -26.39 -3.23
N LEU A 360 -1.57 -25.32 -2.44
CA LEU A 360 -1.73 -23.94 -2.92
C LEU A 360 -0.63 -23.55 -3.91
N LEU A 361 0.64 -23.87 -3.62
CA LEU A 361 1.78 -23.61 -4.49
C LEU A 361 1.61 -24.30 -5.84
N ASN A 362 1.19 -25.57 -5.85
CA ASN A 362 0.94 -26.31 -7.07
C ASN A 362 -0.19 -25.68 -7.92
N GLN A 363 -1.25 -25.16 -7.28
CA GLN A 363 -2.34 -24.48 -8.01
C GLN A 363 -1.87 -23.21 -8.73
N VAL A 364 -0.85 -22.53 -8.21
CA VAL A 364 -0.27 -21.33 -8.83
C VAL A 364 1.01 -21.61 -9.64
N GLY A 365 1.28 -22.88 -9.94
CA GLY A 365 2.42 -23.27 -10.80
C GLY A 365 3.78 -23.14 -10.12
N LEU A 366 3.84 -23.20 -8.79
CA LEU A 366 5.08 -23.21 -8.01
C LEU A 366 5.35 -24.62 -7.45
N PRO A 367 6.63 -25.01 -7.30
CA PRO A 367 6.96 -26.30 -6.72
C PRO A 367 6.62 -26.35 -5.22
N ALA A 368 6.68 -27.54 -4.65
CA ALA A 368 6.49 -27.74 -3.23
C ALA A 368 7.43 -26.84 -2.42
N MET A 369 6.95 -26.42 -1.26
CA MET A 369 7.62 -25.52 -0.33
C MET A 369 9.05 -26.01 -0.03
N SER A 370 9.26 -27.31 0.22
CA SER A 370 10.59 -27.86 0.50
C SER A 370 11.61 -27.73 -0.63
N ALA A 371 11.16 -27.50 -1.87
CA ALA A 371 12.02 -27.35 -3.03
C ALA A 371 12.32 -25.88 -3.38
N ILE A 372 11.60 -24.92 -2.81
CA ILE A 372 11.86 -23.49 -3.03
C ILE A 372 13.07 -23.09 -2.18
N ASP A 373 13.80 -22.04 -2.53
CA ASP A 373 14.66 -21.29 -1.61
C ASP A 373 14.38 -19.80 -1.80
N ALA A 374 14.95 -18.90 -0.99
CA ALA A 374 14.63 -17.48 -1.13
C ALA A 374 15.06 -16.83 -2.47
N TRP A 375 15.77 -17.56 -3.34
CA TRP A 375 16.29 -17.12 -4.63
C TRP A 375 15.55 -17.77 -5.82
N GLY A 376 14.65 -18.73 -5.54
CA GLY A 376 13.98 -19.52 -6.57
C GLY A 376 14.92 -20.42 -7.36
N SER A 377 16.04 -20.88 -6.77
CA SER A 377 17.13 -21.56 -7.50
C SER A 377 16.70 -22.86 -8.21
N SER A 378 15.67 -23.54 -7.70
CA SER A 378 15.10 -24.76 -8.28
C SER A 378 14.05 -24.50 -9.36
N VAL A 379 13.58 -23.26 -9.48
CA VAL A 379 12.47 -22.89 -10.35
C VAL A 379 12.99 -22.57 -11.75
N ARG A 380 12.31 -23.16 -12.73
CA ARG A 380 12.57 -22.92 -14.15
C ARG A 380 11.32 -22.39 -14.84
N TYR A 381 11.52 -21.61 -15.89
CA TYR A 381 10.44 -21.01 -16.68
C TYR A 381 10.88 -20.80 -18.12
N ASP A 382 9.89 -20.58 -18.97
CA ASP A 382 10.12 -20.22 -20.36
C ASP A 382 10.27 -18.69 -20.45
N SER A 383 11.47 -18.27 -20.82
CA SER A 383 11.76 -16.89 -21.16
C SER A 383 11.35 -16.61 -22.61
N PHE A 384 11.43 -15.34 -23.01
CA PHE A 384 11.18 -14.91 -24.37
C PHE A 384 12.14 -15.55 -25.40
N PHE A 385 13.36 -15.91 -24.99
CA PHE A 385 14.39 -16.45 -25.89
C PHE A 385 14.61 -17.96 -25.76
N ALA A 386 14.27 -18.54 -24.62
CA ALA A 386 14.61 -19.93 -24.30
C ALA A 386 13.63 -20.54 -23.31
N ALA A 387 13.33 -21.82 -23.52
CA ALA A 387 12.51 -22.61 -22.61
C ALA A 387 13.32 -23.14 -21.42
N SER A 388 12.64 -23.37 -20.30
CA SER A 388 13.16 -24.03 -19.10
C SER A 388 14.48 -23.46 -18.57
N ILE A 389 14.63 -22.14 -18.51
CA ILE A 389 15.80 -21.48 -17.91
C ILE A 389 15.60 -21.29 -16.40
N PRO A 390 16.67 -21.29 -15.58
CA PRO A 390 16.55 -21.03 -14.16
C PRO A 390 16.11 -19.59 -13.87
N VAL A 391 15.32 -19.40 -12.81
CA VAL A 391 14.94 -18.07 -12.29
C VAL A 391 16.18 -17.30 -11.87
N SER A 392 17.05 -17.92 -11.07
CA SER A 392 18.31 -17.32 -10.60
C SER A 392 19.49 -18.23 -10.91
N ASN A 393 20.61 -17.61 -11.33
CA ASN A 393 21.90 -18.29 -11.47
C ASN A 393 22.79 -17.95 -10.28
N SER A 394 23.61 -18.91 -9.81
CA SER A 394 24.66 -18.62 -8.82
C SER A 394 25.98 -18.29 -9.53
N LEU A 395 26.61 -17.22 -9.06
CA LEU A 395 27.96 -16.80 -9.40
C LEU A 395 28.85 -16.99 -8.18
N VAL A 396 29.76 -17.97 -8.27
CA VAL A 396 30.82 -18.21 -7.28
C VAL A 396 32.14 -17.63 -7.77
N THR A 397 33.05 -17.32 -6.85
CA THR A 397 34.37 -16.76 -7.20
C THR A 397 35.13 -17.68 -8.15
N GLY A 398 35.65 -17.13 -9.25
CA GLY A 398 36.37 -17.89 -10.27
C GLY A 398 35.49 -18.60 -11.29
N SER A 399 34.16 -18.43 -11.23
CA SER A 399 33.22 -18.96 -12.22
C SER A 399 32.70 -17.88 -13.16
N VAL A 400 32.14 -18.33 -14.30
CA VAL A 400 31.42 -17.50 -15.25
C VAL A 400 30.01 -18.08 -15.37
N VAL A 401 28.99 -17.23 -15.26
CA VAL A 401 27.61 -17.64 -15.52
C VAL A 401 27.32 -17.65 -17.03
N PRO A 402 26.39 -18.49 -17.51
CA PRO A 402 25.99 -18.48 -18.92
C PRO A 402 25.50 -17.11 -19.39
N VAL A 403 25.52 -16.87 -20.71
CA VAL A 403 24.94 -15.66 -21.31
C VAL A 403 23.49 -15.51 -20.88
N MET A 404 23.16 -14.36 -20.29
CA MET A 404 21.83 -14.04 -19.81
C MET A 404 21.18 -13.01 -20.72
N CYS A 405 20.24 -13.45 -21.54
CA CYS A 405 19.48 -12.57 -22.41
C CYS A 405 18.37 -11.86 -21.63
N VAL A 406 18.30 -10.54 -21.73
CA VAL A 406 17.17 -9.71 -21.28
C VAL A 406 16.31 -9.31 -22.47
N SER A 407 15.00 -9.19 -22.27
CA SER A 407 14.03 -8.87 -23.32
C SER A 407 13.05 -7.79 -22.84
N ASN A 408 12.46 -7.08 -23.81
CA ASN A 408 11.23 -6.33 -23.59
C ASN A 408 10.01 -7.05 -24.18
N GLY A 409 10.14 -8.34 -24.54
CA GLY A 409 9.13 -9.09 -25.27
C GLY A 409 7.84 -9.36 -24.49
N TYR A 410 7.89 -9.32 -23.15
CA TYR A 410 6.71 -9.35 -22.29
C TYR A 410 6.22 -7.97 -21.87
N GLY A 411 6.96 -6.90 -22.19
CA GLY A 411 6.71 -5.54 -21.74
C GLY A 411 8.00 -4.82 -21.34
N SER A 412 7.87 -3.61 -20.81
CA SER A 412 9.02 -2.75 -20.48
C SER A 412 9.15 -2.51 -18.98
N TYR A 413 10.33 -2.08 -18.53
CA TYR A 413 10.62 -1.66 -17.14
C TYR A 413 10.36 -2.72 -16.07
N ASN A 414 9.13 -2.97 -15.67
CA ASN A 414 8.73 -3.84 -14.56
C ASN A 414 8.21 -5.22 -15.01
N HIS A 415 8.48 -5.60 -16.26
CA HIS A 415 8.04 -6.86 -16.83
C HIS A 415 9.10 -7.96 -16.75
N LEU A 416 8.65 -9.21 -16.80
CA LEU A 416 9.48 -10.40 -16.85
C LEU A 416 10.50 -10.28 -18.00
N ASP A 417 11.68 -10.85 -17.80
CA ASP A 417 12.83 -10.81 -18.71
C ASP A 417 13.52 -9.46 -18.85
N ARG A 418 13.01 -8.38 -18.25
CA ARG A 418 13.74 -7.09 -18.24
C ARG A 418 15.01 -7.16 -17.41
N TYR A 419 15.00 -7.96 -16.35
CA TYR A 419 16.13 -8.20 -15.45
C TYR A 419 16.36 -9.70 -15.28
N ARG A 420 17.62 -10.08 -15.03
CA ARG A 420 18.04 -11.45 -14.76
C ARG A 420 18.75 -11.51 -13.41
N PRO A 421 18.17 -12.14 -12.38
CA PRO A 421 18.80 -12.16 -11.07
C PRO A 421 19.96 -13.15 -11.04
N VAL A 422 21.10 -12.68 -10.56
CA VAL A 422 22.28 -13.50 -10.26
C VAL A 422 22.53 -13.45 -8.76
N ARG A 423 22.55 -14.61 -8.12
CA ARG A 423 23.00 -14.74 -6.74
C ARG A 423 24.52 -14.76 -6.73
N ILE A 424 25.12 -13.87 -5.95
CA ILE A 424 26.57 -13.86 -5.75
C ILE A 424 26.88 -14.47 -4.39
N ASP A 425 27.69 -15.52 -4.36
CA ASP A 425 28.16 -16.11 -3.11
C ASP A 425 29.49 -15.47 -2.70
N VAL A 426 29.46 -14.75 -1.58
CA VAL A 426 30.62 -14.09 -0.96
C VAL A 426 31.00 -14.87 0.30
N PRO A 427 31.85 -15.91 0.20
CA PRO A 427 32.13 -16.81 1.32
C PRO A 427 33.01 -16.18 2.41
N VAL A 428 33.76 -15.13 2.07
CA VAL A 428 34.68 -14.44 2.97
C VAL A 428 34.51 -12.94 2.78
N ALA A 429 34.53 -12.16 3.86
CA ALA A 429 34.53 -10.70 3.74
C ALA A 429 35.78 -10.23 2.99
N GLY A 430 35.60 -9.46 1.93
CA GLY A 430 36.71 -9.04 1.08
C GLY A 430 36.28 -8.22 -0.12
N ARG A 431 37.26 -7.88 -0.95
CA ARG A 431 37.04 -7.16 -2.22
C ARG A 431 36.89 -8.18 -3.34
N TYR A 432 35.83 -8.03 -4.13
CA TYR A 432 35.51 -8.87 -5.27
C TYR A 432 35.44 -8.01 -6.53
N ARG A 433 35.92 -8.56 -7.64
CA ARG A 433 35.80 -7.93 -8.96
C ARG A 433 34.81 -8.72 -9.79
N PHE A 434 33.90 -8.00 -10.44
CA PHE A 434 32.94 -8.55 -11.38
C PHE A 434 33.21 -7.94 -12.76
N ALA A 435 33.07 -8.75 -13.79
CA ALA A 435 33.07 -8.30 -15.16
C ALA A 435 31.79 -8.79 -15.82
N ALA A 436 31.16 -7.91 -16.61
CA ALA A 436 30.00 -8.23 -17.41
C ALA A 436 30.21 -7.63 -18.79
N ASP A 437 30.26 -8.49 -19.79
CA ASP A 437 30.39 -8.09 -21.18
C ASP A 437 29.03 -8.15 -21.85
N GLY A 438 28.68 -7.10 -22.59
CA GLY A 438 27.45 -7.13 -23.37
C GLY A 438 27.62 -8.00 -24.61
N TYR A 439 26.61 -8.80 -24.90
CA TYR A 439 26.62 -9.66 -26.08
C TYR A 439 26.26 -8.85 -27.35
N GLY A 440 26.96 -9.10 -28.46
CA GLY A 440 26.62 -8.51 -29.76
C GLY A 440 26.78 -6.99 -29.86
N GLY A 441 27.67 -6.38 -29.06
CA GLY A 441 27.91 -4.93 -29.06
C GLY A 441 26.96 -4.12 -28.19
N ALA A 442 26.09 -4.77 -27.40
CA ALA A 442 25.32 -4.11 -26.36
C ALA A 442 26.21 -3.70 -25.18
N ASN A 443 25.76 -2.73 -24.38
CA ASN A 443 26.37 -2.43 -23.08
C ASN A 443 25.74 -3.32 -22.01
N ALA A 444 26.56 -4.01 -21.22
CA ALA A 444 26.08 -4.69 -20.02
C ALA A 444 25.78 -3.65 -18.93
N ARG A 445 24.60 -3.76 -18.32
CA ARG A 445 24.25 -3.03 -17.10
C ARG A 445 23.99 -4.06 -16.00
N VAL A 446 24.71 -3.91 -14.90
CA VAL A 446 24.58 -4.76 -13.71
C VAL A 446 24.33 -3.85 -12.54
N ASP A 447 23.34 -4.16 -11.71
CA ASP A 447 23.12 -3.46 -10.45
C ASP A 447 23.30 -4.49 -9.33
N ILE A 448 24.13 -4.18 -8.32
CA ILE A 448 24.39 -5.10 -7.20
C ILE A 448 23.46 -4.73 -6.06
N TYR A 449 22.66 -5.69 -5.59
CA TYR A 449 21.72 -5.50 -4.50
C TYR A 449 22.09 -6.34 -3.28
N ARG A 450 21.83 -5.80 -2.09
CA ARG A 450 21.78 -6.58 -0.84
C ARG A 450 20.59 -6.09 -0.03
N GLN A 451 19.69 -7.00 0.35
CA GLN A 451 18.49 -6.66 1.12
C GLN A 451 17.69 -5.49 0.51
N GLY A 452 17.51 -5.49 -0.81
CA GLY A 452 16.74 -4.44 -1.51
C GLY A 452 17.49 -3.16 -1.85
N VAL A 453 18.65 -2.91 -1.25
CA VAL A 453 19.43 -1.68 -1.46
C VAL A 453 20.46 -1.89 -2.55
N VAL A 454 20.56 -0.96 -3.52
CA VAL A 454 21.65 -0.91 -4.51
C VAL A 454 22.95 -0.62 -3.75
N ALA A 455 23.83 -1.61 -3.66
CA ALA A 455 25.12 -1.49 -2.98
C ALA A 455 26.14 -0.69 -3.83
N GLN A 456 26.06 -0.78 -5.16
CA GLN A 456 26.83 0.01 -6.14
C GLN A 456 26.11 0.03 -7.51
N MET A 457 26.24 1.15 -8.23
CA MET A 457 26.04 1.20 -9.69
C MET A 457 27.42 1.15 -10.36
N PRO A 458 27.76 0.14 -11.18
CA PRO A 458 28.95 0.21 -12.01
C PRO A 458 28.74 1.30 -13.07
N VAL A 459 29.67 2.26 -13.08
CA VAL A 459 29.86 3.17 -14.22
C VAL A 459 30.13 2.31 -15.45
N ALA A 460 29.55 2.70 -16.58
CA ALA A 460 29.68 2.01 -17.86
C ALA A 460 31.13 1.56 -18.11
N ALA A 461 31.32 0.28 -18.43
CA ALA A 461 32.60 -0.19 -18.93
C ALA A 461 32.82 0.42 -20.32
N GLU A 462 33.57 1.52 -20.40
CA GLU A 462 34.17 1.94 -21.66
C GLU A 462 35.15 0.85 -22.12
N VAL A 463 34.96 0.40 -23.35
CA VAL A 463 35.88 -0.52 -24.02
C VAL A 463 37.09 0.28 -24.47
N GLY A 464 38.21 0.19 -23.74
CA GLY A 464 39.53 0.54 -24.29
C GLY A 464 40.60 1.10 -23.35
N SER A 465 41.45 0.19 -22.85
CA SER A 465 42.86 0.37 -22.42
C SER A 465 43.23 1.51 -21.47
N GLY A 466 43.41 1.17 -20.19
CA GLY A 466 44.18 1.97 -19.24
C GLY A 466 43.79 1.64 -17.81
N ASP A 467 44.77 1.33 -16.97
CA ASP A 467 44.59 1.12 -15.53
C ASP A 467 43.69 2.19 -14.91
N GLU A 468 42.57 1.81 -14.29
CA GLU A 468 42.01 2.62 -13.21
C GLU A 468 41.22 1.77 -12.20
N ARG A 469 41.48 2.11 -10.94
CA ARG A 469 41.15 1.40 -9.71
C ARG A 469 39.89 2.05 -9.15
N ASP A 470 38.95 1.26 -8.61
CA ASP A 470 38.03 1.80 -7.61
C ASP A 470 37.56 0.76 -6.60
N GLU A 471 37.38 1.25 -5.36
CA GLU A 471 37.37 0.50 -4.12
C GLU A 471 35.97 0.34 -3.53
N LEU A 472 35.69 -0.83 -2.95
CA LEU A 472 34.60 -1.02 -2.00
C LEU A 472 35.11 -0.72 -0.59
N GLY A 473 34.59 0.36 0.00
CA GLY A 473 34.74 0.70 1.41
C GLY A 473 33.70 -0.04 2.27
N SER A 474 34.12 -0.45 3.47
CA SER A 474 33.33 -1.20 4.44
C SER A 474 32.15 -0.42 5.01
N GLY A 475 30.96 -1.04 5.01
CA GLY A 475 29.76 -0.64 5.76
C GLY A 475 29.00 -1.87 6.24
#